data_AF-A0A4R4QDF4-F1
#
_entry.id   AF-A0A4R4QDF4-F1
#
_cell.length_a   1.000
_cell.length_b   1.000
_cell.length_c   1.000
_cell.angle_alpha   90.00
_cell.angle_beta   90.00
_cell.angle_gamma   90.00
#
_symmetry.space_group_name_H-M   'P 1'
#
loop_
_entity.id
_entity.type
_entity.pdbx_description
1 polymer ?
#
loop_
_entity_poly.entity_id
_entity_poly.type
_entity_poly.pdbx_seq_one_letter_code
_entity_poly.pdbx_strand_id
1 'polypeptide(L)'
;MTPDEYADRLAEVGAELVVRVRDEGPQDNRTWLHTALPEQADREALLYVLAAAVPDDRPWVDLTAWAGERRLKPHGTQAAAARHRYRREELCDECRDAERVRDKLRKRAQRARARARAATCTTNQSATTTEENRAA
;
A
#
# COMPACT_ATOMS: atom_id res chain seq x y z
N MET A 1 30.53 3.61 -20.89
CA MET A 1 29.50 3.04 -20.03
C MET A 1 29.97 1.67 -19.62
N THR A 2 30.13 1.42 -18.32
CA THR A 2 30.47 0.11 -17.77
C THR A 2 29.25 -0.83 -17.87
N PRO A 3 29.43 -2.15 -17.70
CA PRO A 3 28.31 -3.09 -17.64
C PRO A 3 27.28 -2.71 -16.57
N ASP A 4 27.75 -2.27 -15.40
CA ASP A 4 26.89 -1.85 -14.29
C ASP A 4 26.11 -0.57 -14.63
N GLU A 5 26.79 0.45 -15.19
CA GLU A 5 26.13 1.69 -15.66
C GLU A 5 25.10 1.41 -16.77
N TYR A 6 25.34 0.40 -17.60
CA TYR A 6 24.42 -0.01 -18.67
C TYR A 6 23.20 -0.74 -18.10
N ALA A 7 23.39 -1.62 -17.11
CA ALA A 7 22.30 -2.29 -16.41
C ALA A 7 21.42 -1.29 -15.64
N ASP A 8 22.02 -0.32 -14.94
CA ASP A 8 21.30 0.74 -14.23
C ASP A 8 20.45 1.59 -15.19
N ARG A 9 21.02 2.00 -16.33
CA ARG A 9 20.27 2.71 -17.38
C ARG A 9 19.06 1.91 -17.88
N LEU A 10 19.21 0.61 -18.11
CA LEU A 10 18.09 -0.24 -18.54
C LEU A 10 17.04 -0.39 -17.44
N ALA A 11 17.44 -0.44 -16.17
CA ALA A 11 16.52 -0.50 -15.04
C ALA A 11 15.69 0.79 -14.91
N GLU A 12 16.32 1.96 -15.09
CA GLU A 12 15.62 3.26 -15.12
C GLU A 12 14.57 3.31 -16.24
N VAL A 13 14.95 2.90 -17.46
CA VAL A 13 14.02 2.81 -18.60
C VAL A 13 12.89 1.82 -18.32
N GLY A 14 13.19 0.69 -17.66
CA GLY A 14 12.19 -0.29 -17.22
C GLY A 14 11.18 0.30 -16.24
N ALA A 15 11.65 1.08 -15.27
CA ALA A 15 10.78 1.76 -14.29
C ALA A 15 9.87 2.82 -14.96
N GLU A 16 10.41 3.60 -15.90
CA GLU A 16 9.61 4.58 -16.65
C GLU A 16 8.57 3.89 -17.54
N LEU A 17 8.93 2.79 -18.21
CA LEU A 17 8.01 2.00 -19.02
C LEU A 17 6.82 1.49 -18.20
N VAL A 18 7.04 1.03 -16.97
CA VAL A 18 5.96 0.58 -16.06
C VAL A 18 4.98 1.71 -15.76
N VAL A 19 5.47 2.93 -15.53
CA VAL A 19 4.61 4.10 -15.27
C VAL A 19 3.82 4.48 -16.53
N ARG A 20 4.47 4.52 -17.69
CA ARG A 20 3.80 4.89 -18.95
C ARG A 20 2.75 3.87 -19.38
N VAL A 21 3.00 2.57 -19.22
CA VAL A 21 1.99 1.53 -19.53
C VAL A 21 0.72 1.69 -18.68
N ARG A 22 0.83 2.25 -17.47
CA ARG A 22 -0.33 2.55 -16.61
C ARG A 22 -1.11 3.78 -17.07
N ASP A 23 -0.41 4.82 -17.55
CA ASP A 23 -0.98 6.16 -17.72
C ASP A 23 -1.23 6.56 -19.18
N GLU A 24 -0.61 5.89 -20.16
CA GLU A 24 -0.50 6.31 -21.56
C GLU A 24 -0.94 5.22 -22.55
N GLY A 25 -1.29 5.62 -23.79
CA GLY A 25 -1.79 4.72 -24.83
C GLY A 25 -0.72 3.77 -25.43
N PRO A 26 -1.12 2.60 -25.97
CA PRO A 26 -0.16 1.60 -26.51
C PRO A 26 0.76 2.12 -27.61
N GLN A 27 0.25 2.98 -28.51
CA GLN A 27 1.00 3.57 -29.61
C GLN A 27 2.01 4.61 -29.12
N ASP A 28 1.65 5.41 -28.12
CA ASP A 28 2.53 6.41 -27.51
C ASP A 28 3.68 5.74 -26.76
N ASN A 29 3.38 4.65 -26.05
CA ASN A 29 4.38 3.84 -25.34
C ASN A 29 5.37 3.17 -26.30
N ARG A 30 4.86 2.62 -27.41
CA ARG A 30 5.72 2.03 -28.45
C ARG A 30 6.63 3.08 -29.08
N THR A 31 6.09 4.24 -29.41
CA THR A 31 6.85 5.34 -30.03
C THR A 31 7.93 5.86 -29.09
N TRP A 32 7.59 6.06 -27.82
CA TRP A 32 8.54 6.45 -26.79
C TRP A 32 9.64 5.40 -26.62
N LEU A 33 9.30 4.11 -26.53
CA LEU A 33 10.28 3.05 -26.32
C LEU A 33 11.27 2.95 -27.49
N HIS A 34 10.79 3.08 -28.73
CA HIS A 34 11.66 3.11 -29.90
C HIS A 34 12.54 4.36 -29.96
N THR A 35 12.14 5.45 -29.30
CA THR A 35 12.95 6.67 -29.19
C THR A 35 14.00 6.55 -28.09
N ALA A 36 13.62 6.01 -26.92
CA ALA A 36 14.51 5.85 -25.77
C ALA A 36 15.56 4.74 -25.99
N LEU A 37 15.16 3.64 -26.63
CA LEU A 37 16.00 2.51 -27.00
C LEU A 37 15.88 2.25 -28.51
N PRO A 38 16.61 3.01 -29.34
CA PRO A 38 16.53 2.90 -30.80
C PRO A 38 17.09 1.57 -31.31
N GLU A 39 18.09 1.02 -30.64
CA GLU A 39 18.71 -0.25 -31.00
C GLU A 39 17.84 -1.46 -30.62
N GLN A 40 17.75 -2.44 -31.51
CA GLN A 40 17.00 -3.68 -31.23
C GLN A 40 17.63 -4.49 -30.10
N ALA A 41 18.97 -4.55 -30.06
CA ALA A 41 19.71 -5.26 -29.02
C ALA A 41 19.42 -4.68 -27.62
N ASP A 42 19.32 -3.35 -27.49
CA ASP A 42 18.98 -2.70 -26.22
C ASP A 42 17.56 -3.02 -25.76
N ARG A 43 16.59 -3.06 -26.69
CA ARG A 43 15.21 -3.46 -26.38
C ARG A 43 15.12 -4.93 -25.96
N GLU A 44 15.96 -5.80 -26.53
CA GLU A 44 16.05 -7.20 -26.10
C GLU A 44 16.72 -7.33 -24.73
N ALA A 45 17.82 -6.60 -24.49
CA ALA A 45 18.50 -6.54 -23.19
C ALA A 45 17.55 -6.05 -22.08
N LEU A 46 16.68 -5.08 -22.37
CA LEU A 46 15.66 -4.60 -21.44
C LEU A 46 14.74 -5.73 -20.95
N LEU A 47 14.41 -6.73 -21.78
CA LEU A 47 13.57 -7.86 -21.36
C LEU A 47 14.23 -8.66 -20.23
N TYR A 48 15.54 -8.88 -20.32
CA TYR A 48 16.30 -9.60 -19.29
C TYR A 48 16.44 -8.77 -18.00
N VAL A 49 16.62 -7.46 -18.12
CA VAL A 49 16.65 -6.55 -16.95
C VAL A 49 15.30 -6.50 -16.26
N LEU A 50 14.20 -6.40 -17.01
CA LEU A 50 12.85 -6.46 -16.45
C LEU A 50 12.60 -7.81 -15.76
N ALA A 51 13.06 -8.92 -16.34
CA ALA A 51 12.97 -10.24 -15.71
C ALA A 51 13.78 -10.34 -14.42
N ALA A 52 14.98 -9.77 -14.38
CA ALA A 52 15.83 -9.74 -13.17
C ALA A 52 15.27 -8.81 -12.07
N ALA A 53 14.48 -7.80 -12.45
CA ALA A 53 13.80 -6.91 -11.51
C ALA A 53 12.54 -7.54 -10.88
N VAL A 54 12.05 -8.68 -11.40
CA VAL A 54 10.93 -9.40 -10.79
C VAL A 54 11.44 -10.15 -9.56
N PRO A 55 10.87 -9.92 -8.36
CA PRO A 55 11.20 -10.72 -7.18
C PRO A 55 10.88 -12.19 -7.44
N ASP A 56 11.86 -13.10 -7.28
CA ASP A 56 11.70 -14.55 -7.45
C ASP A 56 11.28 -15.26 -6.14
N ASP A 57 11.40 -14.57 -5.02
CA ASP A 57 11.09 -15.03 -3.67
C ASP A 57 9.61 -14.86 -3.28
N ARG A 58 8.79 -14.35 -4.19
CA ARG A 58 7.37 -14.08 -3.93
C ARG A 58 6.45 -15.06 -4.64
N PRO A 59 5.37 -15.52 -3.97
CA PRO A 59 4.32 -16.29 -4.62
C PRO A 59 3.76 -15.56 -5.84
N TRP A 60 3.47 -16.32 -6.91
CA TRP A 60 2.96 -15.79 -8.18
C TRP A 60 1.66 -14.96 -8.00
N VAL A 61 0.86 -15.29 -6.99
CA VAL A 61 -0.35 -14.52 -6.63
C VAL A 61 -0.04 -13.09 -6.20
N ASP A 62 1.08 -12.85 -5.53
CA ASP A 62 1.47 -11.50 -5.07
C ASP A 62 2.02 -10.68 -6.25
N LEU A 63 2.80 -11.33 -7.11
CA LEU A 63 3.37 -10.72 -8.31
C LEU A 63 2.33 -10.42 -9.39
N THR A 64 1.18 -11.11 -9.37
CA THR A 64 0.06 -10.92 -10.31
C THR A 64 -1.16 -10.26 -9.66
N ALA A 65 -1.10 -9.86 -8.38
CA ALA A 65 -2.22 -9.25 -7.66
C ALA A 65 -2.72 -7.94 -8.30
N TRP A 66 -1.86 -7.25 -9.06
CA TRP A 66 -2.21 -6.07 -9.83
C TRP A 66 -3.02 -6.39 -11.11
N ALA A 67 -2.87 -7.60 -11.66
CA ALA A 67 -3.52 -8.07 -12.87
C ALA A 67 -4.89 -8.73 -12.60
N GLY A 68 -5.18 -9.08 -11.34
CA GLY A 68 -6.52 -9.52 -10.95
C GLY A 68 -7.53 -8.36 -11.03
N GLU A 69 -8.78 -8.66 -11.43
CA GLU A 69 -9.88 -7.69 -11.33
C GLU A 69 -9.93 -7.14 -9.91
N ARG A 70 -9.52 -5.88 -9.72
CA ARG A 70 -9.79 -5.14 -8.48
C ARG A 70 -11.29 -4.85 -8.44
N ARG A 71 -12.09 -5.88 -8.15
CA ARG A 71 -13.53 -5.72 -7.98
C ARG A 71 -13.73 -4.72 -6.86
N LEU A 72 -14.36 -3.61 -7.23
CA LEU A 72 -14.73 -2.59 -6.29
C LEU A 72 -15.54 -3.26 -5.18
N LYS A 73 -15.14 -3.05 -3.93
CA LYS A 73 -15.97 -3.45 -2.81
C LYS A 73 -17.34 -2.77 -2.97
N PRO A 74 -18.44 -3.49 -2.69
CA PRO A 74 -19.77 -2.91 -2.79
C PRO A 74 -19.91 -1.72 -1.82
N HIS A 75 -20.95 -0.93 -2.07
CA HIS A 75 -21.40 0.09 -1.12
C HIS A 75 -21.74 -0.57 0.23
N GLY A 76 -21.74 0.23 1.31
CA GLY A 76 -21.85 -0.31 2.68
C GLY A 76 -20.53 -0.80 3.29
N THR A 77 -19.41 -0.65 2.59
CA THR A 77 -18.08 -0.96 3.12
C THR A 77 -17.28 0.31 3.43
N GLN A 78 -16.34 0.21 4.38
CA GLN A 78 -15.43 1.33 4.68
C GLN A 78 -14.58 1.73 3.46
N ALA A 79 -14.20 0.76 2.63
CA ALA A 79 -13.47 1.00 1.39
C ALA A 79 -14.31 1.81 0.38
N ALA A 80 -15.61 1.50 0.24
CA ALA A 80 -16.51 2.28 -0.58
C ALA A 80 -16.75 3.70 -0.02
N ALA A 81 -16.88 3.84 1.31
CA ALA A 81 -16.99 5.16 1.95
C ALA A 81 -15.73 6.02 1.78
N ALA A 82 -14.54 5.41 1.82
CA ALA A 82 -13.28 6.10 1.55
C ALA A 82 -13.19 6.59 0.09
N ARG A 83 -13.69 5.80 -0.87
CA ARG A 83 -13.76 6.20 -2.28
C ARG A 83 -14.66 7.42 -2.51
N HIS A 84 -15.84 7.47 -1.88
CA HIS A 84 -16.73 8.64 -1.92
C HIS A 84 -15.99 9.93 -1.50
N ARG A 85 -15.27 9.87 -0.36
CA ARG A 85 -14.49 11.02 0.11
C ARG A 85 -13.36 11.43 -0.82
N TYR A 86 -12.63 10.45 -1.35
CA TYR A 86 -11.53 10.71 -2.28
C TYR A 86 -12.04 11.47 -3.52
N ARG A 87 -13.23 11.08 -4.00
CA ARG A 87 -13.92 11.73 -5.13
C ARG A 87 -14.72 12.98 -4.77
N ARG A 88 -14.79 13.33 -3.48
CA ARG A 88 -15.62 14.43 -2.95
C ARG A 88 -17.12 14.27 -3.27
N GLU A 89 -17.58 13.04 -3.39
CA GLU A 89 -18.99 12.68 -3.58
C GLU A 89 -19.70 12.58 -2.22
N GLU A 90 -21.01 12.84 -2.19
CA GLU A 90 -21.80 12.63 -0.99
C GLU A 90 -21.92 11.13 -0.68
N LEU A 91 -21.72 10.77 0.58
CA LEU A 91 -21.86 9.38 1.03
C LEU A 91 -23.30 8.92 0.86
N CYS A 92 -23.50 7.87 0.06
CA CYS A 92 -24.78 7.15 0.05
C CYS A 92 -25.09 6.55 1.44
N ASP A 93 -26.35 6.21 1.68
CA ASP A 93 -26.83 5.77 3.00
C ASP A 93 -26.05 4.57 3.55
N GLU A 94 -25.81 3.55 2.72
CA GLU A 94 -25.04 2.37 3.13
C GLU A 94 -23.61 2.72 3.56
N CYS A 95 -22.94 3.59 2.80
CA CYS A 95 -21.57 4.03 3.13
C CYS A 95 -21.55 4.92 4.38
N ARG A 96 -22.62 5.71 4.61
CA ARG A 96 -22.81 6.49 5.84
C ARG A 96 -23.03 5.58 7.05
N ASP A 97 -23.67 4.43 6.88
CA ASP A 97 -23.82 3.42 7.94
C ASP A 97 -22.51 2.71 8.26
N ALA A 98 -21.76 2.31 7.24
CA ALA A 98 -20.43 1.71 7.40
C ALA A 98 -19.50 2.60 8.23
N GLU A 99 -19.56 3.90 7.96
CA GLU A 99 -18.91 4.99 8.70
C GLU A 99 -19.35 5.07 10.16
N ARG A 100 -20.67 5.10 10.40
CA ARG A 100 -21.24 5.11 11.76
C ARG A 100 -20.79 3.90 12.57
N VAL A 101 -20.76 2.71 11.96
CA VAL A 101 -20.29 1.47 12.60
C VAL A 101 -18.81 1.57 12.93
N ARG A 102 -17.97 2.02 11.99
CA ARG A 102 -16.54 2.25 12.20
C ARG A 102 -16.31 3.17 13.39
N ASP A 103 -17.04 4.28 13.45
CA ASP A 103 -16.89 5.26 14.52
C ASP A 103 -17.29 4.72 15.89
N LYS A 104 -18.37 3.92 15.96
CA LYS A 104 -18.75 3.22 17.19
C LYS A 104 -17.63 2.26 17.64
N LEU A 105 -17.08 1.47 16.72
CA LEU A 105 -15.98 0.54 17.03
C LEU A 105 -14.73 1.28 17.49
N ARG A 106 -14.34 2.36 16.81
CA ARG A 106 -13.21 3.22 17.20
C ARG A 106 -13.39 3.79 18.61
N LYS A 107 -14.56 4.34 18.92
CA LYS A 107 -14.86 4.88 20.26
C LYS A 107 -14.84 3.78 21.32
N ARG A 108 -15.37 2.59 21.04
CA ARG A 108 -15.32 1.44 21.96
C ARG A 108 -13.88 1.00 22.23
N ALA A 109 -13.06 0.90 21.18
CA ALA A 109 -11.64 0.55 21.31
C ALA A 109 -10.87 1.61 22.12
N GLN A 110 -11.14 2.90 21.88
CA GLN A 110 -10.52 3.98 22.64
C GLN A 110 -10.88 3.92 24.13
N ARG A 111 -12.15 3.69 24.47
CA ARG A 111 -12.59 3.51 25.86
C ARG A 111 -11.96 2.29 26.52
N ALA A 112 -11.87 1.17 25.79
CA ALA A 112 -11.22 -0.05 26.29
C ALA A 112 -9.74 0.20 26.60
N ARG A 113 -9.01 0.89 25.71
CA ARG A 113 -7.60 1.29 25.93
C ARG A 113 -7.45 2.23 27.12
N ALA A 114 -8.34 3.21 27.27
CA ALA A 114 -8.32 4.12 28.41
C ALA A 114 -8.54 3.37 29.74
N ARG A 115 -9.50 2.45 29.78
CA ARG A 115 -9.76 1.61 30.96
C ARG A 115 -8.57 0.70 31.29
N ALA A 116 -7.96 0.08 30.28
CA ALA A 116 -6.77 -0.73 30.46
C ALA A 116 -5.61 0.10 31.04
N ARG A 117 -5.35 1.29 30.48
CA ARG A 117 -4.33 2.21 30.97
C ARG A 117 -4.57 2.65 32.41
N ALA A 118 -5.82 2.93 32.79
CA ALA A 118 -6.19 3.29 34.16
C ALA A 118 -5.99 2.11 35.13
N ALA A 119 -6.35 0.89 34.73
CA ALA A 119 -6.13 -0.32 35.54
C ALA A 119 -4.63 -0.57 35.78
N THR A 120 -3.79 -0.46 34.75
CA THR A 120 -2.33 -0.62 34.88
C THR A 120 -1.71 0.43 35.80
N CYS A 121 -2.16 1.69 35.73
CA CYS A 121 -1.68 2.75 36.61
C CYS A 121 -2.06 2.50 38.08
N THR A 122 -3.28 1.99 38.31
CA THR A 122 -3.78 1.67 39.65
C THR A 122 -2.99 0.52 40.28
N THR A 123 -2.68 -0.53 39.51
CA THR A 123 -1.88 -1.67 40.00
C THR A 123 -0.46 -1.24 40.39
N ASN A 124 0.16 -0.33 39.64
CA ASN A 124 1.52 0.13 39.95
C ASN A 124 1.58 1.03 41.20
N GLN A 125 0.52 1.78 41.52
CA GLN A 125 0.47 2.62 42.73
C GLN A 125 0.25 1.81 44.03
N SER A 126 -0.45 0.68 43.94
CA SER A 126 -0.66 -0.23 45.08
C SER A 126 0.58 -1.06 45.41
N ALA A 127 1.45 -1.32 44.42
CA ALA A 127 2.71 -2.03 44.64
C ALA A 127 3.73 -1.18 45.42
N THR A 128 3.86 0.11 45.08
CA THR A 128 4.80 1.03 45.75
C THR A 128 4.43 1.33 47.19
N THR A 129 3.13 1.38 47.53
CA THR A 129 2.67 1.65 48.90
C THR A 129 2.82 0.45 49.86
N THR A 130 3.01 -0.76 49.32
CA THR A 130 3.20 -1.97 50.13
C THR A 130 4.67 -2.19 50.48
N GLU A 131 5.61 -1.74 49.64
CA GLU A 131 7.05 -1.79 49.97
C GLU A 131 7.46 -0.71 50.98
N GLU A 132 6.90 0.49 50.92
CA GLU A 132 7.23 1.60 51.84
C GLU A 132 6.81 1.31 53.30
N ASN A 133 5.67 0.64 53.51
CA ASN A 133 5.20 0.29 54.86
C ASN A 133 5.89 -0.94 55.48
N ARG A 134 6.77 -1.62 54.73
CA ARG A 134 7.54 -2.78 55.23
C ARG A 134 8.98 -2.41 55.63
N ALA A 135 9.40 -1.18 55.31
CA ALA A 135 10.74 -0.65 55.59
C ALA A 135 10.78 0.38 56.75
N ALA A 136 9.64 0.63 57.41
CA ALA A 136 9.51 1.46 58.61
C ALA A 136 9.21 0.60 59.83
#